data_AF-A0A6S7I7M8-F1
#
_entry.id   AF-A0A6S7I7M8-F1
#
_cell.length_a   1.000
_cell.length_b   1.000
_cell.length_c   1.000
_cell.angle_alpha   90.00
_cell.angle_beta   90.00
_cell.angle_gamma   90.00
#
_symmetry.space_group_name_H-M   'P 1'
#
loop_
_entity.id
_entity.type
_entity.pdbx_description
1 polymer ?
#
loop_
_entity_poly.entity_id
_entity_poly.type
_entity_poly.pdbx_seq_one_letter_code
_entity_poly.pdbx_strand_id
1 'polypeptide(L)'
;MSSIVTSILSSTVGLLWNKARDSTAAILQGGEVPDENIREIVVSELNDIKTKLHGLLRNKDLLSSYKFLQEGVDLFNVSLNKLKLEQSGILNEALELSRAMGKLKINSDKEFESTKERFKDARKTATHAFSNETLSIKDRIFAAKLRIVSEVLEYLESPETAITGCLSFLKKLHSLPTIEDTFSVYLNGGLKSLLNKSERVENVRSVMLINGVLFQYVSKFSSKFSTMLAWPTIELADRSFNPILDWQEISTRKSIGDELTQLPNGLILNEEMDPRNSAVNSHGDVIVGEQPDNIKIINKTGESKVVELHEASQVKVIAENIAGLAVDKNDNVYVVRWVRTSTGKGSVLSYVLTVLDENYNVKQDSRRLEFLEVSNYYVKIAINKNNNIIMIKGGDPQVYVCDNTGKLKHKFELRGSRYALSLSICGQGEIMISSGDDQAVHIYSGEGNSKSTIKLPEGHAVRELAFHYVICKIIVLTYVEKKNSNFLLCYTKAGELETTTFFSKRISGEYCPRIKSHPSGPVAIVRGKSTIFI
;
A
#
# COMPACT_ATOMS: atom_id res chain seq x y z
N MET A 1 -20.06 21.12 -0.26
CA MET A 1 -18.76 21.36 -0.92
C MET A 1 -17.97 20.06 -1.00
N SER A 2 -17.81 19.34 0.12
CA SER A 2 -17.50 17.89 0.19
C SER A 2 -18.07 17.04 -0.96
N SER A 3 -19.40 17.04 -1.18
CA SER A 3 -20.01 16.18 -2.22
C SER A 3 -19.65 16.53 -3.67
N ILE A 4 -19.22 17.77 -3.97
CA ILE A 4 -18.90 18.25 -5.33
C ILE A 4 -17.43 17.96 -5.65
N VAL A 5 -16.61 18.12 -4.61
CA VAL A 5 -15.18 17.83 -4.60
C VAL A 5 -14.96 16.33 -4.79
N THR A 6 -15.72 15.52 -4.05
CA THR A 6 -15.74 14.07 -4.20
C THR A 6 -16.36 13.72 -5.55
N SER A 7 -17.41 14.37 -6.01
CA SER A 7 -17.97 14.06 -7.34
C SER A 7 -17.07 14.47 -8.51
N ILE A 8 -16.29 15.56 -8.52
CA ILE A 8 -15.37 15.90 -9.66
C ILE A 8 -14.16 14.96 -9.72
N LEU A 9 -13.50 14.72 -8.59
CA LEU A 9 -12.39 13.78 -8.50
C LEU A 9 -12.88 12.34 -8.65
N SER A 10 -14.03 11.99 -8.07
CA SER A 10 -14.71 10.70 -8.24
C SER A 10 -15.56 10.58 -9.49
N SER A 11 -15.63 11.57 -10.38
CA SER A 11 -16.21 11.43 -11.73
C SER A 11 -15.14 11.42 -12.80
N THR A 12 -13.99 12.06 -12.54
CA THR A 12 -12.91 12.09 -13.52
C THR A 12 -11.79 11.08 -13.21
N VAL A 13 -11.62 10.69 -11.95
CA VAL A 13 -10.63 9.69 -11.51
C VAL A 13 -11.24 8.57 -10.66
N GLY A 14 -12.22 8.84 -9.80
CA GLY A 14 -12.89 7.83 -8.96
C GLY A 14 -14.18 7.23 -9.55
N LEU A 15 -14.64 7.66 -10.73
CA LEU A 15 -15.67 6.93 -11.49
C LEU A 15 -15.02 5.66 -12.03
N LEU A 16 -13.67 5.66 -12.10
CA LEU A 16 -12.82 4.52 -12.40
C LEU A 16 -12.61 3.56 -11.21
N TRP A 17 -13.22 3.82 -10.04
CA TRP A 17 -12.93 3.04 -8.83
C TRP A 17 -14.11 2.80 -7.88
N ASN A 18 -14.94 3.79 -7.55
CA ASN A 18 -16.06 3.57 -6.60
C ASN A 18 -17.09 2.59 -7.17
N LYS A 19 -17.32 2.61 -8.50
CA LYS A 19 -18.13 1.60 -9.19
C LYS A 19 -17.40 0.27 -9.40
N ALA A 20 -16.08 0.24 -9.63
CA ALA A 20 -15.33 -1.02 -9.70
C ALA A 20 -15.46 -1.86 -8.41
N ARG A 21 -15.46 -1.23 -7.22
CA ARG A 21 -15.69 -1.94 -5.97
C ARG A 21 -17.16 -2.24 -5.69
N ASP A 22 -18.05 -1.28 -5.88
CA ASP A 22 -19.48 -1.47 -5.56
C ASP A 22 -20.18 -2.40 -6.57
N SER A 23 -19.74 -2.45 -7.82
CA SER A 23 -20.14 -3.47 -8.79
C SER A 23 -19.61 -4.86 -8.41
N THR A 24 -18.41 -4.98 -7.81
CA THR A 24 -17.93 -6.27 -7.28
C THR A 24 -18.82 -6.76 -6.14
N ALA A 25 -19.32 -5.86 -5.28
CA ALA A 25 -20.27 -6.18 -4.22
C ALA A 25 -21.68 -6.55 -4.74
N ALA A 26 -22.15 -5.91 -5.82
CA ALA A 26 -23.42 -6.25 -6.47
C ALA A 26 -23.37 -7.58 -7.26
N ILE A 27 -22.22 -7.88 -7.89
CA ILE A 27 -21.97 -9.15 -8.60
C ILE A 27 -21.95 -10.34 -7.62
N LEU A 28 -21.54 -10.13 -6.36
CA LEU A 28 -21.56 -11.14 -5.31
C LEU A 28 -22.96 -11.41 -4.73
N GLN A 29 -23.96 -10.54 -4.97
CA GLN A 29 -25.33 -10.73 -4.45
C GLN A 29 -26.40 -11.02 -5.54
N GLY A 30 -26.01 -11.10 -6.81
CA GLY A 30 -26.86 -11.67 -7.87
C GLY A 30 -27.55 -10.60 -8.74
N GLY A 31 -27.03 -10.45 -9.96
CA GLY A 31 -27.71 -9.75 -11.05
C GLY A 31 -26.81 -8.79 -11.83
N GLU A 32 -26.80 -8.92 -13.15
CA GLU A 32 -26.19 -7.97 -14.08
C GLU A 32 -26.85 -6.58 -13.93
N VAL A 33 -26.03 -5.52 -13.88
CA VAL A 33 -26.53 -4.13 -13.91
C VAL A 33 -26.57 -3.67 -15.37
N PRO A 34 -27.72 -3.21 -15.90
CA PRO A 34 -27.80 -2.68 -17.26
C PRO A 34 -27.03 -1.34 -17.39
N ASP A 35 -26.25 -1.20 -18.47
CA ASP A 35 -25.39 -0.04 -18.76
C ASP A 35 -26.12 1.32 -18.83
N GLU A 36 -27.44 1.31 -19.09
CA GLU A 36 -28.30 2.50 -19.13
C GLU A 36 -28.32 3.24 -17.77
N ASN A 37 -28.33 2.48 -16.65
CA ASN A 37 -28.34 3.04 -15.29
C ASN A 37 -27.01 3.72 -14.94
N ILE A 38 -25.90 3.23 -15.49
CA ILE A 38 -24.56 3.80 -15.25
C ILE A 38 -24.47 5.18 -15.90
N ARG A 39 -25.00 5.32 -17.12
CA ARG A 39 -25.03 6.57 -17.90
C ARG A 39 -25.88 7.65 -17.23
N GLU A 40 -27.08 7.32 -16.74
CA GLU A 40 -27.93 8.27 -16.03
C GLU A 40 -27.28 8.79 -14.74
N ILE A 41 -26.53 7.94 -14.03
CA ILE A 41 -25.78 8.33 -12.82
C ILE A 41 -24.63 9.28 -13.17
N VAL A 42 -23.86 9.01 -14.23
CA VAL A 42 -22.74 9.89 -14.66
C VAL A 42 -23.27 11.27 -15.09
N VAL A 43 -24.36 11.29 -15.85
CA VAL A 43 -25.00 12.54 -16.30
C VAL A 43 -25.63 13.29 -15.12
N SER A 44 -26.23 12.60 -14.14
CA SER A 44 -26.80 13.25 -12.96
C SER A 44 -25.70 13.83 -12.06
N GLU A 45 -24.58 13.14 -11.85
CA GLU A 45 -23.44 13.66 -11.09
C GLU A 45 -22.78 14.87 -11.75
N LEU A 46 -22.56 14.84 -13.07
CA LEU A 46 -22.03 15.98 -13.81
C LEU A 46 -22.98 17.19 -13.77
N ASN A 47 -24.29 16.95 -13.82
CA ASN A 47 -25.29 18.00 -13.63
C ASN A 47 -25.29 18.53 -12.21
N ASP A 48 -25.15 17.68 -11.19
CA ASP A 48 -25.13 18.08 -9.78
C ASP A 48 -23.85 18.87 -9.42
N ILE A 49 -22.71 18.53 -10.04
CA ILE A 49 -21.47 19.31 -10.05
C ILE A 49 -21.73 20.69 -10.66
N LYS A 50 -22.37 20.75 -11.83
CA LYS A 50 -22.72 21.99 -12.54
C LYS A 50 -23.62 22.91 -11.69
N THR A 51 -24.68 22.39 -11.07
CA THR A 51 -25.60 23.18 -10.23
C THR A 51 -24.89 23.77 -9.02
N LYS A 52 -23.99 23.00 -8.41
CA LYS A 52 -23.28 23.43 -7.22
C LYS A 52 -22.08 24.37 -7.55
N LEU A 53 -21.50 24.30 -8.75
CA LEU A 53 -20.48 25.24 -9.21
C LEU A 53 -21.03 26.63 -9.56
N HIS A 54 -22.23 26.69 -10.14
CA HIS A 54 -22.86 27.96 -10.53
C HIS A 54 -23.08 28.92 -9.35
N GLY A 55 -23.18 28.41 -8.11
CA GLY A 55 -23.30 29.23 -6.89
C GLY A 55 -21.98 29.57 -6.18
N LEU A 56 -20.86 28.93 -6.53
CA LEU A 56 -19.62 28.93 -5.72
C LEU A 56 -18.43 29.65 -6.38
N LEU A 57 -18.32 29.67 -7.71
CA LEU A 57 -17.14 30.21 -8.38
C LEU A 57 -17.31 31.69 -8.75
N ARG A 58 -16.85 32.58 -7.87
CA ARG A 58 -16.78 34.03 -8.14
C ARG A 58 -15.53 34.42 -8.95
N ASN A 59 -14.51 33.56 -8.98
CA ASN A 59 -13.26 33.82 -9.69
C ASN A 59 -13.35 33.36 -11.15
N LYS A 60 -12.97 34.26 -12.07
CA LYS A 60 -13.05 34.04 -13.52
C LYS A 60 -12.15 32.89 -13.99
N ASP A 61 -10.94 32.77 -13.44
CA ASP A 61 -10.00 31.73 -13.84
C ASP A 61 -10.49 30.33 -13.41
N LEU A 62 -10.98 30.20 -12.17
CA LEU A 62 -11.58 28.94 -11.71
C LEU A 62 -12.78 28.52 -12.56
N LEU A 63 -13.66 29.47 -12.87
CA LEU A 63 -14.84 29.21 -13.69
C LEU A 63 -14.45 28.82 -15.12
N SER A 64 -13.50 29.53 -15.73
CA SER A 64 -13.00 29.24 -17.07
C SER A 64 -12.30 27.89 -17.13
N SER A 65 -11.46 27.57 -16.15
CA SER A 65 -10.80 26.26 -16.03
C SER A 65 -11.82 25.13 -16.00
N TYR A 66 -12.85 25.25 -15.16
CA TYR A 66 -13.92 24.25 -15.10
C TYR A 66 -14.68 24.13 -16.43
N LYS A 67 -15.03 25.26 -17.07
CA LYS A 67 -15.73 25.24 -18.36
C LYS A 67 -14.91 24.52 -19.44
N PHE A 68 -13.61 24.81 -19.53
CA PHE A 68 -12.73 24.10 -20.46
C PHE A 68 -12.65 22.60 -20.15
N LEU A 69 -12.58 22.23 -18.86
CA LEU A 69 -12.59 20.81 -18.47
C LEU A 69 -13.89 20.13 -18.91
N GLN A 70 -15.03 20.78 -18.67
CA GLN A 70 -16.34 20.29 -19.08
C GLN A 70 -16.45 20.15 -20.61
N GLU A 71 -16.04 21.17 -21.37
CA GLU A 71 -16.01 21.14 -22.84
C GLU A 71 -15.15 19.98 -23.36
N GLY A 72 -13.99 19.73 -22.75
CA GLY A 72 -13.13 18.60 -23.09
C GLY A 72 -13.81 17.24 -22.85
N VAL A 73 -14.49 17.08 -21.71
CA VAL A 73 -15.25 15.86 -21.40
C VAL A 73 -16.42 15.66 -22.38
N ASP A 74 -17.14 16.74 -22.73
CA ASP A 74 -18.26 16.68 -23.68
C ASP A 74 -17.77 16.29 -25.09
N LEU A 75 -16.67 16.88 -25.57
CA LEU A 75 -16.04 16.52 -26.85
C LEU A 75 -15.59 15.05 -26.86
N PHE A 76 -14.98 14.60 -25.76
CA PHE A 76 -14.57 13.21 -25.62
C PHE A 76 -15.77 12.26 -25.74
N ASN A 77 -16.84 12.51 -24.97
CA ASN A 77 -18.05 11.67 -24.97
C ASN A 77 -18.76 11.63 -26.34
N VAL A 78 -18.90 12.78 -27.00
CA VAL A 78 -19.47 12.84 -28.37
C VAL A 78 -18.66 11.97 -29.32
N SER A 79 -17.34 12.00 -29.18
CA SER A 79 -16.45 11.24 -30.04
C SER A 79 -16.49 9.73 -29.76
N LEU A 80 -16.62 9.32 -28.50
CA LEU A 80 -16.82 7.93 -28.12
C LEU A 80 -18.11 7.34 -28.70
N ASN A 81 -19.21 8.10 -28.64
CA ASN A 81 -20.49 7.67 -29.21
C ASN A 81 -20.44 7.44 -30.73
N LYS A 82 -19.60 8.21 -31.45
CA LYS A 82 -19.39 8.02 -32.89
C LYS A 82 -18.63 6.73 -33.23
N LEU A 83 -17.79 6.24 -32.32
CA LEU A 83 -16.92 5.09 -32.55
C LEU A 83 -17.60 3.73 -32.40
N LYS A 84 -18.91 3.67 -32.06
CA LYS A 84 -19.68 2.43 -31.82
C LYS A 84 -18.86 1.37 -31.05
N LEU A 85 -18.20 1.80 -29.98
CA LEU A 85 -17.50 0.89 -29.08
C LEU A 85 -18.54 -0.02 -28.42
N GLU A 86 -18.63 -1.28 -28.86
CA GLU A 86 -19.44 -2.30 -28.20
C GLU A 86 -19.02 -2.42 -26.73
N GLN A 87 -20.04 -2.48 -25.87
CA GLN A 87 -19.96 -2.74 -24.44
C GLN A 87 -19.34 -4.13 -24.21
N SER A 88 -18.08 -4.16 -23.76
CA SER A 88 -17.44 -5.38 -23.30
C SER A 88 -17.28 -5.33 -21.78
N GLY A 89 -17.78 -6.37 -21.11
CA GLY A 89 -17.85 -6.47 -19.66
C GLY A 89 -16.55 -6.22 -18.90
N ILE A 90 -16.72 -5.76 -17.66
CA ILE A 90 -15.77 -5.60 -16.55
C ILE A 90 -14.30 -5.65 -16.98
N LEU A 91 -13.85 -4.55 -17.57
CA LEU A 91 -12.45 -4.20 -17.66
C LEU A 91 -12.26 -2.79 -17.09
N ASN A 92 -11.15 -2.61 -16.38
CA ASN A 92 -10.77 -1.42 -15.63
C ASN A 92 -11.06 -0.12 -16.39
N GLU A 93 -11.97 0.72 -15.91
CA GLU A 93 -12.51 1.89 -16.64
C GLU A 93 -11.43 2.88 -17.08
N ALA A 94 -10.30 2.95 -16.34
CA ALA A 94 -9.17 3.82 -16.68
C ALA A 94 -8.36 3.32 -17.89
N LEU A 95 -8.29 2.00 -18.06
CA LEU A 95 -7.70 1.36 -19.23
C LEU A 95 -8.64 1.49 -20.43
N GLU A 96 -9.96 1.43 -20.20
CA GLU A 96 -10.95 1.77 -21.22
C GLU A 96 -10.84 3.22 -21.66
N LEU A 97 -10.72 4.18 -20.73
CA LEU A 97 -10.58 5.60 -21.06
C LEU A 97 -9.32 5.87 -21.90
N SER A 98 -8.18 5.28 -21.52
CA SER A 98 -6.92 5.37 -22.28
C SER A 98 -7.04 4.70 -23.66
N ARG A 99 -7.65 3.51 -23.73
CA ARG A 99 -7.88 2.80 -25.00
C ARG A 99 -8.83 3.55 -25.91
N ALA A 100 -9.88 4.13 -25.36
CA ALA A 100 -10.88 4.89 -26.08
C ALA A 100 -10.29 6.21 -26.61
N MET A 101 -9.42 6.85 -25.82
CA MET A 101 -8.62 7.99 -26.27
C MET A 101 -7.64 7.61 -27.40
N GLY A 102 -6.97 6.46 -27.30
CA GLY A 102 -6.13 5.93 -28.37
C GLY A 102 -6.92 5.61 -29.65
N LYS A 103 -8.13 5.02 -29.51
CA LYS A 103 -9.05 4.80 -30.63
C LYS A 103 -9.51 6.13 -31.24
N LEU A 104 -9.78 7.14 -30.43
CA LEU A 104 -10.15 8.47 -30.92
C LEU A 104 -9.04 9.08 -31.77
N LYS A 105 -7.80 9.02 -31.31
CA LYS A 105 -6.63 9.47 -32.07
C LYS A 105 -6.48 8.76 -33.42
N ILE A 106 -6.67 7.44 -33.45
CA ILE A 106 -6.56 6.65 -34.68
C ILE A 106 -7.66 7.02 -35.68
N ASN A 107 -8.90 7.20 -35.21
CA ASN A 107 -10.06 7.36 -36.06
C ASN A 107 -10.39 8.82 -36.40
N SER A 108 -9.94 9.78 -35.58
CA SER A 108 -10.31 11.19 -35.69
C SER A 108 -9.31 12.11 -34.98
N ASP A 109 -8.19 12.36 -35.64
CA ASP A 109 -7.06 13.17 -35.11
C ASP A 109 -7.49 14.60 -34.72
N LYS A 110 -8.43 15.20 -35.47
CA LYS A 110 -8.94 16.55 -35.19
C LYS A 110 -9.74 16.62 -33.89
N GLU A 111 -10.66 15.69 -33.66
CA GLU A 111 -11.46 15.61 -32.43
C GLU A 111 -10.59 15.26 -31.23
N PHE A 112 -9.60 14.38 -31.43
CA PHE A 112 -8.60 14.05 -30.44
C PHE A 112 -7.80 15.30 -29.99
N GLU A 113 -7.23 16.05 -30.92
CA GLU A 113 -6.46 17.25 -30.61
C GLU A 113 -7.34 18.36 -30.01
N SER A 114 -8.57 18.54 -30.51
CA SER A 114 -9.53 19.49 -29.93
C SER A 114 -9.87 19.15 -28.47
N THR A 115 -10.04 17.87 -28.15
CA THR A 115 -10.30 17.39 -26.79
C THR A 115 -9.11 17.68 -25.87
N LYS A 116 -7.88 17.35 -26.31
CA LYS A 116 -6.67 17.62 -25.55
C LYS A 116 -6.40 19.10 -25.35
N GLU A 117 -6.70 19.94 -26.34
CA GLU A 117 -6.58 21.39 -26.24
C GLU A 117 -7.46 21.93 -25.10
N ARG A 118 -8.70 21.45 -24.98
CA ARG A 118 -9.59 21.85 -23.87
C ARG A 118 -9.05 21.44 -22.50
N PHE A 119 -8.51 20.23 -22.36
CA PHE A 119 -7.85 19.82 -21.11
C PHE A 119 -6.61 20.65 -20.80
N LYS A 120 -5.81 20.99 -21.82
CA LYS A 120 -4.66 21.88 -21.67
C LYS A 120 -5.04 23.28 -21.22
N ASP A 121 -6.10 23.86 -21.79
CA ASP A 121 -6.61 25.16 -21.39
C ASP A 121 -7.18 25.14 -19.97
N ALA A 122 -7.89 24.08 -19.61
CA ALA A 122 -8.34 23.84 -18.24
C ALA A 122 -7.16 23.80 -17.25
N ARG A 123 -6.10 23.03 -17.57
CA ARG A 123 -4.89 22.89 -16.75
C ARG A 123 -4.16 24.24 -16.59
N LYS A 124 -3.95 24.98 -17.67
CA LYS A 124 -3.28 26.29 -17.64
C LYS A 124 -4.07 27.28 -16.78
N THR A 125 -5.37 27.37 -17.02
CA THR A 125 -6.25 28.31 -16.29
C THR A 125 -6.33 27.95 -14.80
N ALA A 126 -6.38 26.66 -14.46
CA ALA A 126 -6.29 26.20 -13.07
C ALA A 126 -4.95 26.59 -12.42
N THR A 127 -3.85 26.55 -13.18
CA THR A 127 -2.53 26.96 -12.71
C THR A 127 -2.48 28.47 -12.41
N HIS A 128 -3.12 29.30 -13.24
CA HIS A 128 -3.28 30.74 -12.99
C HIS A 128 -4.10 30.99 -11.71
N ALA A 129 -5.24 30.32 -11.56
CA ALA A 129 -6.06 30.41 -10.35
C ALA A 129 -5.28 29.99 -9.09
N PHE A 130 -4.57 28.87 -9.13
CA PHE A 130 -3.76 28.40 -8.00
C PHE A 130 -2.67 29.41 -7.57
N SER A 131 -2.08 30.09 -8.55
CA SER A 131 -1.01 31.07 -8.34
C SER A 131 -1.52 32.43 -7.85
N ASN A 132 -2.83 32.64 -7.84
CA ASN A 132 -3.43 33.88 -7.38
C ASN A 132 -3.50 33.90 -5.84
N GLU A 133 -2.59 34.64 -5.21
CA GLU A 133 -2.51 34.76 -3.75
C GLU A 133 -3.71 35.49 -3.11
N THR A 134 -4.51 36.21 -3.90
CA THR A 134 -5.73 36.85 -3.40
C THR A 134 -6.87 35.85 -3.18
N LEU A 135 -6.77 34.65 -3.74
CA LEU A 135 -7.75 33.59 -3.53
C LEU A 135 -7.59 32.93 -2.17
N SER A 136 -8.73 32.53 -1.61
CA SER A 136 -8.75 31.74 -0.38
C SER A 136 -7.98 30.43 -0.57
N ILE A 137 -7.45 29.87 0.51
CA ILE A 137 -6.74 28.59 0.43
C ILE A 137 -7.65 27.47 -0.10
N LYS A 138 -8.93 27.50 0.23
CA LYS A 138 -9.93 26.58 -0.29
C LYS A 138 -10.07 26.68 -1.81
N ASP A 139 -10.10 27.89 -2.35
CA ASP A 139 -10.17 28.13 -3.80
C ASP A 139 -8.89 27.68 -4.51
N ARG A 140 -7.72 27.91 -3.89
CA ARG A 140 -6.43 27.43 -4.42
C ARG A 140 -6.33 25.90 -4.37
N ILE A 141 -6.84 25.25 -3.33
CA ILE A 141 -6.97 23.78 -3.27
C ILE A 141 -7.91 23.30 -4.39
N PHE A 142 -9.02 23.99 -4.64
CA PHE A 142 -9.93 23.63 -5.73
C PHE A 142 -9.27 23.81 -7.11
N ALA A 143 -8.52 24.88 -7.32
CA ALA A 143 -7.70 25.07 -8.51
C ALA A 143 -6.71 23.91 -8.69
N ALA A 144 -6.08 23.46 -7.60
CA ALA A 144 -5.17 22.32 -7.64
C ALA A 144 -5.85 21.02 -8.11
N LYS A 145 -7.11 20.77 -7.70
CA LYS A 145 -7.91 19.63 -8.17
C LYS A 145 -8.15 19.71 -9.67
N LEU A 146 -8.66 20.84 -10.15
CA LEU A 146 -8.94 21.04 -11.59
C LEU A 146 -7.67 20.87 -12.42
N ARG A 147 -6.55 21.41 -11.94
CA ARG A 147 -5.24 21.28 -12.59
C ARG A 147 -4.85 19.81 -12.73
N ILE A 148 -4.81 19.06 -11.62
CA ILE A 148 -4.36 17.65 -11.61
C ILE A 148 -5.24 16.80 -12.53
N VAL A 149 -6.57 16.93 -12.41
CA VAL A 149 -7.52 16.19 -13.23
C VAL A 149 -7.32 16.51 -14.73
N SER A 150 -7.19 17.79 -15.06
CA SER A 150 -6.98 18.21 -16.46
C SER A 150 -5.66 17.70 -17.03
N GLU A 151 -4.60 17.62 -16.22
CA GLU A 151 -3.31 17.08 -16.67
C GLU A 151 -3.34 15.58 -16.90
N VAL A 152 -4.00 14.82 -16.01
CA VAL A 152 -4.22 13.38 -16.22
C VAL A 152 -4.96 13.14 -17.53
N LEU A 153 -6.01 13.93 -17.80
CA LEU A 153 -6.80 13.83 -19.03
C LEU A 153 -6.04 14.26 -20.30
N GLU A 154 -5.26 15.35 -20.22
CA GLU A 154 -4.42 15.83 -21.33
C GLU A 154 -3.38 14.79 -21.77
N TYR A 155 -2.87 14.00 -20.82
CA TYR A 155 -1.78 13.04 -21.01
C TYR A 155 -2.19 11.58 -20.75
N LEU A 156 -3.45 11.20 -21.01
CA LEU A 156 -3.93 9.81 -20.83
C LEU A 156 -3.13 8.77 -21.61
N GLU A 157 -2.60 9.13 -22.78
CA GLU A 157 -1.75 8.27 -23.61
C GLU A 157 -0.29 8.24 -23.13
N SER A 158 0.09 9.09 -22.18
CA SER A 158 1.44 9.19 -21.65
C SER A 158 1.41 9.36 -20.12
N PRO A 159 1.01 8.33 -19.37
CA PRO A 159 0.79 8.45 -17.93
C PRO A 159 2.01 8.94 -17.16
N GLU A 160 3.22 8.53 -17.52
CA GLU A 160 4.46 9.00 -16.87
C GLU A 160 4.65 10.53 -16.97
N THR A 161 4.24 11.13 -18.08
CA THR A 161 4.24 12.60 -18.25
C THR A 161 3.22 13.24 -17.31
N ALA A 162 2.01 12.69 -17.25
CA ALA A 162 0.97 13.16 -16.34
C ALA A 162 1.41 13.07 -14.88
N ILE A 163 1.97 11.92 -14.48
CA ILE A 163 2.48 11.64 -13.14
C ILE A 163 3.57 12.63 -12.76
N THR A 164 4.56 12.84 -13.64
CA THR A 164 5.64 13.79 -13.40
C THR A 164 5.12 15.22 -13.20
N GLY A 165 4.20 15.66 -14.07
CA GLY A 165 3.56 16.97 -13.96
C GLY A 165 2.73 17.13 -12.69
N CYS A 166 1.96 16.11 -12.32
CA CYS A 166 1.08 16.11 -11.16
C CYS A 166 1.87 16.12 -9.85
N LEU A 167 2.91 15.29 -9.72
CA LEU A 167 3.74 15.24 -8.51
C LEU A 167 4.56 16.51 -8.32
N SER A 168 5.08 17.10 -9.40
CA SER A 168 5.77 18.40 -9.33
C SER A 168 4.84 19.49 -8.79
N PHE A 169 3.59 19.52 -9.24
CA PHE A 169 2.61 20.50 -8.77
C PHE A 169 2.07 20.18 -7.37
N LEU A 170 1.93 18.91 -7.03
CA LEU A 170 1.54 18.48 -5.70
C LEU A 170 2.55 18.96 -4.65
N LYS A 171 3.85 18.92 -4.95
CA LYS A 171 4.89 19.56 -4.12
C LYS A 171 4.62 21.06 -3.92
N LYS A 172 4.25 21.79 -4.99
CA LYS A 172 3.92 23.22 -4.88
C LYS A 172 2.70 23.47 -3.98
N LEU A 173 1.68 22.62 -4.04
CA LEU A 173 0.52 22.69 -3.14
C LEU A 173 0.93 22.44 -1.68
N HIS A 174 1.73 21.40 -1.44
CA HIS A 174 2.17 21.03 -0.09
C HIS A 174 3.07 22.09 0.56
N SER A 175 3.93 22.74 -0.23
CA SER A 175 4.83 23.82 0.24
C SER A 175 4.17 25.19 0.39
N LEU A 176 2.84 25.30 0.29
CA LEU A 176 2.16 26.56 0.62
C LEU A 176 2.19 26.75 2.14
N PRO A 177 2.66 27.90 2.68
CA PRO A 177 2.72 28.12 4.13
C PRO A 177 1.35 27.94 4.81
N THR A 178 0.27 28.33 4.13
CA THR A 178 -1.10 28.14 4.63
C THR A 178 -1.54 26.67 4.69
N ILE A 179 -0.99 25.78 3.85
CA ILE A 179 -1.23 24.33 3.92
C ILE A 179 -0.45 23.72 5.07
N GLU A 180 0.84 24.05 5.19
CA GLU A 180 1.70 23.60 6.29
C GLU A 180 1.09 24.00 7.65
N ASP A 181 0.69 25.27 7.81
CA ASP A 181 -0.02 25.77 8.98
C ASP A 181 -1.35 25.04 9.21
N THR A 182 -2.13 24.82 8.15
CA THR A 182 -3.43 24.12 8.25
C THR A 182 -3.26 22.71 8.81
N PHE A 183 -2.29 21.94 8.30
CA PHE A 183 -1.98 20.59 8.76
C PHE A 183 -1.38 20.60 10.16
N SER A 184 -0.45 21.52 10.45
CA SER A 184 0.18 21.64 11.77
C SER A 184 -0.86 21.89 12.87
N VAL A 185 -1.74 22.88 12.70
CA VAL A 185 -2.76 23.18 13.72
C VAL A 185 -3.86 22.11 13.75
N TYR A 186 -4.13 21.42 12.64
CA TYR A 186 -5.05 20.28 12.65
C TYR A 186 -4.49 19.09 13.45
N LEU A 187 -3.23 18.72 13.19
CA LEU A 187 -2.60 17.55 13.80
C LEU A 187 -2.23 17.78 15.27
N ASN A 188 -1.65 18.94 15.57
CA ASN A 188 -1.05 19.25 16.88
C ASN A 188 -1.94 20.13 17.79
N GLY A 189 -3.01 20.71 17.27
CA GLY A 189 -3.90 21.59 18.03
C GLY A 189 -3.29 22.97 18.31
N GLY A 190 -3.51 23.51 19.51
CA GLY A 190 -3.03 24.83 19.95
C GLY A 190 -4.09 25.93 19.92
N LEU A 191 -3.76 27.14 20.36
CA LEU A 191 -4.72 28.27 20.49
C LEU A 191 -5.49 28.56 19.18
N LYS A 192 -4.81 28.46 18.03
CA LYS A 192 -5.43 28.61 16.71
C LYS A 192 -6.48 27.53 16.41
N SER A 193 -6.51 26.38 17.11
CA SER A 193 -7.48 25.29 16.87
C SER A 193 -8.93 25.62 17.23
N LEU A 194 -9.14 26.72 17.95
CA LEU A 194 -10.46 27.21 18.33
C LEU A 194 -11.16 27.99 17.20
N LEU A 195 -10.45 28.39 16.15
CA LEU A 195 -10.95 29.20 15.04
C LEU A 195 -11.10 28.38 13.75
N ASN A 196 -12.10 28.70 12.92
CA ASN A 196 -12.28 28.14 11.56
C ASN A 196 -12.17 26.61 11.47
N LYS A 197 -12.67 25.89 12.49
CA LYS A 197 -12.55 24.42 12.61
C LYS A 197 -13.11 23.69 11.39
N SER A 198 -14.31 24.06 10.94
CA SER A 198 -14.99 23.41 9.80
C SER A 198 -14.22 23.58 8.49
N GLU A 199 -13.79 24.82 8.20
CA GLU A 199 -13.03 25.12 6.99
C GLU A 199 -11.69 24.37 6.96
N ARG A 200 -11.00 24.30 8.09
CA ARG A 200 -9.75 23.57 8.22
C ARG A 200 -9.90 22.08 7.98
N VAL A 201 -10.92 21.47 8.59
CA VAL A 201 -11.25 20.05 8.38
C VAL A 201 -11.49 19.79 6.89
N GLU A 202 -12.23 20.67 6.20
CA GLU A 202 -12.49 20.55 4.76
C GLU A 202 -11.24 20.70 3.90
N ASN A 203 -10.35 21.63 4.25
CA ASN A 203 -9.08 21.83 3.54
C ASN A 203 -8.15 20.63 3.71
N VAL A 204 -8.01 20.12 4.94
CA VAL A 204 -7.24 18.90 5.23
C VAL A 204 -7.81 17.71 4.45
N ARG A 205 -9.13 17.48 4.55
CA ARG A 205 -9.82 16.41 3.81
C ARG A 205 -9.55 16.51 2.32
N SER A 206 -9.68 17.71 1.75
CA SER A 206 -9.47 17.96 0.33
C SER A 206 -8.05 17.65 -0.13
N VAL A 207 -7.03 18.05 0.64
CA VAL A 207 -5.63 17.76 0.32
C VAL A 207 -5.35 16.26 0.43
N MET A 208 -5.91 15.58 1.44
CA MET A 208 -5.79 14.13 1.57
C MET A 208 -6.42 13.40 0.38
N LEU A 209 -7.64 13.79 -0.03
CA LEU A 209 -8.30 13.22 -1.20
C LEU A 209 -7.49 13.40 -2.49
N ILE A 210 -6.91 14.59 -2.72
CA ILE A 210 -6.02 14.83 -3.87
C ILE A 210 -4.86 13.82 -3.88
N ASN A 211 -4.20 13.65 -2.73
CA ASN A 211 -3.10 12.71 -2.59
C ASN A 211 -3.54 11.28 -2.83
N GLY A 212 -4.61 10.82 -2.17
CA GLY A 212 -5.08 9.45 -2.26
C GLY A 212 -5.47 9.07 -3.70
N VAL A 213 -6.23 9.94 -4.37
CA VAL A 213 -6.66 9.73 -5.75
C VAL A 213 -5.46 9.73 -6.71
N LEU A 214 -4.53 10.68 -6.56
CA LEU A 214 -3.33 10.70 -7.41
C LEU A 214 -2.45 9.49 -7.14
N PHE A 215 -2.32 9.04 -5.88
CA PHE A 215 -1.51 7.88 -5.52
C PHE A 215 -2.03 6.61 -6.18
N GLN A 216 -3.35 6.43 -6.22
CA GLN A 216 -3.97 5.31 -6.94
C GLN A 216 -3.65 5.35 -8.43
N TYR A 217 -3.73 6.53 -9.06
CA TYR A 217 -3.33 6.71 -10.45
C TYR A 217 -1.85 6.36 -10.66
N VAL A 218 -0.95 6.86 -9.82
CA VAL A 218 0.49 6.53 -9.88
C VAL A 218 0.74 5.03 -9.69
N SER A 219 0.10 4.41 -8.70
CA SER A 219 0.28 2.99 -8.39
C SER A 219 -0.11 2.08 -9.56
N LYS A 220 -1.10 2.51 -10.34
CA LYS A 220 -1.63 1.75 -11.47
C LYS A 220 -0.89 1.99 -12.77
N PHE A 221 -0.43 3.21 -13.01
CA PHE A 221 0.09 3.62 -14.31
C PHE A 221 1.59 3.94 -14.31
N SER A 222 2.23 4.06 -13.16
CA SER A 222 3.68 4.24 -13.08
C SER A 222 4.39 2.90 -13.21
N SER A 223 5.47 2.92 -13.98
CA SER A 223 6.49 1.87 -14.01
C SER A 223 7.53 2.01 -12.89
N LYS A 224 7.51 3.12 -12.14
CA LYS A 224 8.57 3.50 -11.19
C LYS A 224 8.09 3.45 -9.74
N PHE A 225 8.46 2.38 -9.04
CA PHE A 225 8.17 2.23 -7.61
C PHE A 225 8.79 3.32 -6.72
N SER A 226 9.96 3.84 -7.09
CA SER A 226 10.60 4.94 -6.34
C SER A 226 9.70 6.18 -6.27
N THR A 227 8.82 6.38 -7.25
CA THR A 227 7.83 7.47 -7.25
C THR A 227 6.83 7.34 -6.09
N MET A 228 6.46 6.11 -5.71
CA MET A 228 5.54 5.86 -4.59
C MET A 228 6.23 6.09 -3.24
N LEU A 229 7.51 5.74 -3.12
CA LEU A 229 8.29 5.98 -1.90
C LEU A 229 8.74 7.44 -1.73
N ALA A 230 8.95 8.16 -2.83
CA ALA A 230 9.32 9.58 -2.86
C ALA A 230 8.10 10.50 -3.00
N TRP A 231 6.97 10.09 -2.44
CA TRP A 231 5.73 10.86 -2.49
C TRP A 231 5.92 12.26 -1.88
N PRO A 232 5.38 13.33 -2.50
CA PRO A 232 5.42 14.67 -1.93
C PRO A 232 4.88 14.72 -0.50
N THR A 233 5.64 15.37 0.38
CA THR A 233 5.33 15.51 1.80
C THR A 233 4.96 16.95 2.14
N ILE A 234 4.26 17.12 3.25
CA ILE A 234 3.94 18.41 3.85
C ILE A 234 4.88 18.62 5.04
N GLU A 235 5.70 19.67 5.00
CA GLU A 235 6.62 19.96 6.09
C GLU A 235 5.86 20.53 7.29
N LEU A 236 6.03 19.91 8.46
CA LEU A 236 5.52 20.36 9.74
C LEU A 236 6.71 20.76 10.63
N ALA A 237 6.43 21.53 11.68
CA ALA A 237 7.48 22.00 12.59
C ALA A 237 8.32 20.89 13.22
N ASP A 238 7.74 19.70 13.46
CA ASP A 238 8.40 18.59 14.14
C ASP A 238 8.79 17.43 13.21
N ARG A 239 8.25 17.37 11.99
CA ARG A 239 8.50 16.29 11.02
C ARG A 239 7.96 16.63 9.62
N SER A 240 8.34 15.81 8.65
CA SER A 240 7.66 15.75 7.34
C SER A 240 6.46 14.79 7.42
N PHE A 241 5.27 15.25 7.04
CA PHE A 241 4.04 14.44 7.00
C PHE A 241 3.83 13.89 5.59
N ASN A 242 3.71 12.56 5.48
CA ASN A 242 3.44 11.88 4.22
C ASN A 242 1.94 11.58 4.09
N PRO A 243 1.19 12.25 3.19
CA PRO A 243 -0.26 12.07 3.08
C PRO A 243 -0.74 10.65 2.76
N ILE A 244 0.13 9.77 2.28
CA ILE A 244 -0.20 8.38 1.96
C ILE A 244 0.17 7.44 3.12
N LEU A 245 1.38 7.56 3.65
CA LEU A 245 1.87 6.69 4.72
C LEU A 245 1.28 7.05 6.10
N ASP A 246 0.96 8.33 6.31
CA ASP A 246 0.37 8.87 7.54
C ASP A 246 -1.15 9.06 7.43
N TRP A 247 -1.80 8.48 6.40
CA TRP A 247 -3.24 8.62 6.15
C TRP A 247 -4.11 8.41 7.39
N GLN A 248 -3.78 7.39 8.19
CA GLN A 248 -4.52 7.01 9.38
C GLN A 248 -4.54 8.05 10.48
N GLU A 249 -3.49 8.87 10.58
CA GLU A 249 -3.44 9.93 11.58
C GLU A 249 -4.54 10.98 11.36
N ILE A 250 -5.08 11.04 10.14
CA ILE A 250 -6.17 11.94 9.76
C ILE A 250 -7.48 11.16 9.62
N SER A 251 -7.51 10.04 8.89
CA SER A 251 -8.76 9.33 8.58
C SER A 251 -9.50 8.78 9.80
N THR A 252 -8.78 8.47 10.88
CA THR A 252 -9.39 7.94 12.12
C THR A 252 -9.97 9.02 13.02
N ARG A 253 -9.75 10.32 12.71
CA ARG A 253 -10.25 11.42 13.55
C ARG A 253 -11.74 11.64 13.30
N LYS A 254 -12.55 11.54 14.36
CA LYS A 254 -14.02 11.76 14.32
C LYS A 254 -14.47 12.98 13.51
N SER A 255 -13.69 14.07 13.51
CA SER A 255 -14.01 15.29 12.76
C SER A 255 -14.00 15.13 11.23
N ILE A 256 -13.29 14.15 10.68
CA ILE A 256 -13.06 14.02 9.24
C ILE A 256 -14.22 13.33 8.51
N GLY A 257 -15.08 12.61 9.23
CA GLY A 257 -16.19 11.84 8.66
C GLY A 257 -15.72 10.64 7.85
N ASP A 258 -16.65 10.00 7.13
CA ASP A 258 -16.42 8.67 6.56
C ASP A 258 -15.70 8.68 5.20
N GLU A 259 -15.56 9.85 4.57
CA GLU A 259 -14.98 10.00 3.23
C GLU A 259 -13.50 9.56 3.13
N LEU A 260 -12.76 9.50 4.24
CA LEU A 260 -11.37 9.03 4.28
C LEU A 260 -11.20 7.64 4.93
N THR A 261 -12.28 6.93 5.24
CA THR A 261 -12.21 5.64 5.96
C THR A 261 -11.45 4.57 5.19
N GLN A 262 -11.22 4.76 3.90
CA GLN A 262 -10.49 3.83 3.05
C GLN A 262 -9.09 4.34 2.78
N LEU A 263 -8.12 3.45 2.95
CA LEU A 263 -6.72 3.73 2.71
C LEU A 263 -6.46 3.72 1.19
N PRO A 264 -5.73 4.71 0.62
CA PRO A 264 -5.52 4.80 -0.84
C PRO A 264 -4.92 3.55 -1.47
N ASN A 265 -4.07 2.83 -0.74
CA ASN A 265 -3.46 1.57 -1.19
C ASN A 265 -3.37 0.57 -0.03
N GLY A 266 -4.48 0.33 0.64
CA GLY A 266 -4.46 -0.58 1.78
C GLY A 266 -5.81 -0.84 2.42
N LEU A 267 -5.74 -1.48 3.57
CA LEU A 267 -6.88 -1.97 4.33
C LEU A 267 -6.85 -1.38 5.73
N ILE A 268 -8.02 -0.95 6.22
CA ILE A 268 -8.25 -0.73 7.65
C ILE A 268 -9.11 -1.89 8.14
N LEU A 269 -8.70 -2.51 9.23
CA LEU A 269 -9.33 -3.68 9.78
C LEU A 269 -10.07 -3.31 11.06
N ASN A 270 -11.24 -3.92 11.24
CA ASN A 270 -12.05 -3.73 12.44
C ASN A 270 -11.40 -4.39 13.66
N GLU A 271 -10.73 -5.52 13.45
CA GLU A 271 -10.06 -6.32 14.47
C GLU A 271 -8.55 -6.12 14.41
N GLU A 272 -7.91 -6.17 15.58
CA GLU A 272 -6.46 -6.11 15.69
C GLU A 272 -5.83 -7.48 15.42
N MET A 273 -4.78 -7.50 14.60
CA MET A 273 -3.96 -8.67 14.28
C MET A 273 -2.55 -8.54 14.84
N ASP A 274 -1.87 -9.66 15.02
CA ASP A 274 -0.43 -9.68 15.32
C ASP A 274 0.41 -9.69 14.02
N PRO A 275 1.07 -8.60 13.64
CA PRO A 275 1.85 -8.55 12.41
C PRO A 275 3.12 -9.41 12.47
N ARG A 276 3.56 -9.89 13.65
CA ARG A 276 4.84 -10.61 13.81
C ARG A 276 4.91 -11.91 13.01
N ASN A 277 3.78 -12.61 12.92
CA ASN A 277 3.60 -13.87 12.22
C ASN A 277 2.69 -13.69 11.01
N SER A 278 3.03 -12.72 10.17
CA SER A 278 2.32 -12.43 8.92
C SER A 278 3.16 -12.77 7.70
N ALA A 279 2.48 -13.03 6.59
CA ALA A 279 3.02 -13.17 5.25
C ALA A 279 2.03 -12.60 4.22
N VAL A 280 2.47 -12.48 2.97
CA VAL A 280 1.63 -12.02 1.86
C VAL A 280 1.77 -12.99 0.69
N ASN A 281 0.66 -13.34 0.05
CA ASN A 281 0.63 -14.24 -1.11
C ASN A 281 0.71 -13.45 -2.44
N SER A 282 0.65 -14.14 -3.57
CA SER A 282 0.73 -13.55 -4.91
C SER A 282 -0.45 -12.64 -5.28
N HIS A 283 -1.61 -12.87 -4.67
CA HIS A 283 -2.82 -12.07 -4.83
C HIS A 283 -2.76 -10.78 -3.98
N GLY A 284 -1.84 -10.71 -3.03
CA GLY A 284 -1.71 -9.64 -2.06
C GLY A 284 -2.62 -9.80 -0.84
N ASP A 285 -3.13 -11.01 -0.60
CA ASP A 285 -3.83 -11.33 0.64
C ASP A 285 -2.82 -11.41 1.78
N VAL A 286 -3.22 -10.91 2.95
CA VAL A 286 -2.41 -10.97 4.16
C VAL A 286 -2.78 -12.24 4.92
N ILE A 287 -1.80 -13.09 5.15
CA ILE A 287 -1.96 -14.31 5.96
C ILE A 287 -1.35 -14.02 7.32
N VAL A 288 -2.12 -14.13 8.39
CA VAL A 288 -1.68 -13.91 9.77
C VAL A 288 -1.90 -15.16 10.61
N GLY A 289 -0.96 -15.46 11.51
CA GLY A 289 -1.18 -16.45 12.55
C GLY A 289 -2.08 -15.90 13.65
N GLU A 290 -3.14 -16.63 13.99
CA GLU A 290 -4.05 -16.35 15.09
C GLU A 290 -3.90 -17.41 16.20
N GLN A 291 -4.19 -16.99 17.44
CA GLN A 291 -4.18 -17.91 18.57
C GLN A 291 -5.46 -18.77 18.60
N PRO A 292 -5.39 -20.04 19.04
CA PRO A 292 -4.17 -20.73 19.49
C PRO A 292 -3.22 -21.13 18.35
N ASP A 293 -3.71 -21.61 17.21
CA ASP A 293 -2.87 -22.07 16.10
C ASP A 293 -3.54 -22.03 14.70
N ASN A 294 -4.44 -21.08 14.48
CA ASN A 294 -5.08 -20.91 13.18
C ASN A 294 -4.31 -19.96 12.29
N ILE A 295 -4.55 -20.00 10.98
CA ILE A 295 -4.20 -18.89 10.10
C ILE A 295 -5.47 -18.19 9.64
N LYS A 296 -5.42 -16.85 9.61
CA LYS A 296 -6.46 -16.01 9.01
C LYS A 296 -5.90 -15.37 7.75
N ILE A 297 -6.62 -15.56 6.66
CA ILE A 297 -6.32 -14.98 5.35
C ILE A 297 -7.26 -13.81 5.16
N ILE A 298 -6.71 -12.63 4.88
CA ILE A 298 -7.47 -11.39 4.71
C ILE A 298 -7.17 -10.85 3.32
N ASN A 299 -8.20 -10.80 2.49
CA ASN A 299 -8.04 -10.32 1.12
C ASN A 299 -8.01 -8.78 1.05
N LYS A 300 -7.76 -8.25 -0.15
CA LYS A 300 -7.72 -6.80 -0.43
C LYS A 300 -9.03 -6.05 -0.21
N THR A 301 -10.16 -6.71 0.01
CA THR A 301 -11.44 -6.07 0.36
C THR A 301 -11.66 -6.04 1.87
N GLY A 302 -10.85 -6.78 2.64
CA GLY A 302 -10.95 -6.91 4.09
C GLY A 302 -11.77 -8.13 4.53
N GLU A 303 -12.29 -8.92 3.59
CA GLU A 303 -12.92 -10.20 3.91
C GLU A 303 -11.88 -11.18 4.42
N SER A 304 -12.25 -11.97 5.42
CA SER A 304 -11.33 -12.90 6.07
C SER A 304 -11.85 -14.32 6.08
N LYS A 305 -10.96 -15.28 5.84
CA LYS A 305 -11.19 -16.72 6.01
C LYS A 305 -10.22 -17.26 7.05
N VAL A 306 -10.73 -18.02 8.02
CA VAL A 306 -9.91 -18.75 9.00
C VAL A 306 -9.69 -20.18 8.50
N VAL A 307 -8.47 -20.68 8.63
CA VAL A 307 -8.08 -22.06 8.33
C VAL A 307 -7.49 -22.66 9.58
N GLU A 308 -8.11 -23.75 10.03
CA GLU A 308 -7.71 -24.49 11.22
C GLU A 308 -6.61 -25.50 10.89
N LEU A 309 -5.54 -25.52 11.68
CA LEU A 309 -4.39 -26.40 11.48
C LEU A 309 -4.55 -27.71 12.28
N HIS A 310 -5.59 -28.49 11.99
CA HIS A 310 -5.83 -29.74 12.72
C HIS A 310 -4.70 -30.76 12.52
N GLU A 311 -4.12 -31.26 13.62
CA GLU A 311 -3.33 -32.49 13.59
C GLU A 311 -4.22 -33.70 13.88
N ALA A 312 -4.24 -34.69 12.98
CA ALA A 312 -4.88 -35.99 13.21
C ALA A 312 -4.10 -36.87 14.20
N SER A 313 -3.57 -36.30 15.28
CA SER A 313 -2.70 -37.02 16.22
C SER A 313 -3.51 -37.67 17.35
N GLN A 314 -3.17 -38.91 17.69
CA GLN A 314 -3.69 -39.62 18.87
C GLN A 314 -3.08 -39.10 20.20
N VAL A 315 -2.19 -38.10 20.14
CA VAL A 315 -1.46 -37.57 21.31
C VAL A 315 -2.14 -36.31 21.81
N LYS A 316 -2.39 -36.24 23.12
CA LYS A 316 -3.04 -35.07 23.75
C LYS A 316 -2.13 -33.85 23.67
N VAL A 317 -2.49 -32.89 22.81
CA VAL A 317 -1.89 -31.55 22.75
C VAL A 317 -2.34 -30.76 24.00
N ILE A 318 -1.37 -30.14 24.68
CA ILE A 318 -1.58 -29.33 25.89
C ILE A 318 -1.63 -27.84 25.53
N ALA A 319 -0.77 -27.40 24.62
CA ALA A 319 -0.68 -26.02 24.16
C ALA A 319 0.08 -25.97 22.84
N GLU A 320 -0.26 -25.01 22.00
CA GLU A 320 0.41 -24.78 20.73
C GLU A 320 0.32 -23.30 20.33
N ASN A 321 1.26 -22.86 19.49
CA ASN A 321 1.22 -21.54 18.88
C ASN A 321 2.08 -21.49 17.62
N ILE A 322 1.71 -20.58 16.71
CA ILE A 322 2.50 -20.29 15.52
C ILE A 322 3.78 -19.56 15.92
N ALA A 323 4.91 -20.18 15.60
CA ALA A 323 6.24 -19.65 15.84
C ALA A 323 6.78 -18.86 14.64
N GLY A 324 6.41 -19.26 13.42
CA GLY A 324 6.85 -18.63 12.17
C GLY A 324 5.95 -18.99 10.98
N LEU A 325 5.88 -18.08 10.00
CA LEU A 325 5.03 -18.17 8.83
C LEU A 325 5.77 -17.62 7.59
N ALA A 326 5.68 -18.32 6.45
CA ALA A 326 6.14 -17.82 5.16
C ALA A 326 5.32 -18.40 4.01
N VAL A 327 5.35 -17.72 2.86
CA VAL A 327 4.68 -18.12 1.63
C VAL A 327 5.73 -18.27 0.54
N ASP A 328 5.66 -19.35 -0.24
CA ASP A 328 6.54 -19.55 -1.40
C ASP A 328 5.94 -18.97 -2.68
N LYS A 329 6.73 -18.96 -3.77
CA LYS A 329 6.34 -18.39 -5.06
C LYS A 329 5.08 -18.98 -5.70
N ASN A 330 4.66 -20.17 -5.25
CA ASN A 330 3.49 -20.89 -5.74
C ASN A 330 2.32 -20.77 -4.73
N ASP A 331 2.37 -19.80 -3.82
CA ASP A 331 1.40 -19.57 -2.75
C ASP A 331 1.25 -20.72 -1.74
N ASN A 332 2.21 -21.66 -1.66
CA ASN A 332 2.19 -22.63 -0.57
C ASN A 332 2.56 -21.93 0.74
N VAL A 333 1.80 -22.21 1.80
CA VAL A 333 2.00 -21.60 3.12
C VAL A 333 2.76 -22.58 4.02
N TYR A 334 3.90 -22.14 4.54
CA TYR A 334 4.71 -22.88 5.48
C TYR A 334 4.46 -22.32 6.87
N VAL A 335 3.98 -23.16 7.77
CA VAL A 335 3.69 -22.81 9.16
C VAL A 335 4.60 -23.61 10.07
N VAL A 336 5.40 -22.92 10.88
CA VAL A 336 6.15 -23.54 11.98
C VAL A 336 5.42 -23.24 13.27
N ARG A 337 4.99 -24.28 13.98
CA ARG A 337 4.35 -24.20 15.30
C ARG A 337 5.28 -24.73 16.37
N TRP A 338 5.20 -24.22 17.59
CA TRP A 338 5.64 -24.98 18.74
C TRP A 338 4.42 -25.69 19.34
N VAL A 339 4.58 -26.97 19.65
CA VAL A 339 3.52 -27.84 20.16
C VAL A 339 4.01 -28.48 21.45
N ARG A 340 3.24 -28.36 22.52
CA ARG A 340 3.45 -29.01 23.81
C ARG A 340 2.51 -30.20 23.91
N THR A 341 3.05 -31.40 23.94
CA THR A 341 2.28 -32.65 24.04
C THR A 341 2.42 -33.28 25.42
N SER A 342 1.35 -33.91 25.90
CA SER A 342 1.40 -34.73 27.10
C SER A 342 2.05 -36.07 26.78
N THR A 343 2.95 -36.49 27.64
CA THR A 343 3.52 -37.83 27.66
C THR A 343 3.16 -38.49 28.98
N GLY A 344 3.13 -39.82 29.05
CA GLY A 344 2.90 -40.53 30.32
C GLY A 344 3.92 -40.22 31.43
N LYS A 345 5.01 -39.50 31.11
CA LYS A 345 6.09 -39.10 32.02
C LYS A 345 6.25 -37.57 32.19
N GLY A 346 5.36 -36.75 31.64
CA GLY A 346 5.49 -35.28 31.66
C GLY A 346 4.97 -34.62 30.38
N SER A 347 5.59 -33.55 29.91
CA SER A 347 5.25 -32.90 28.63
C SER A 347 6.47 -32.69 27.76
N VAL A 348 6.33 -32.88 26.45
CA VAL A 348 7.39 -32.61 25.47
C VAL A 348 6.99 -31.41 24.62
N LEU A 349 7.88 -30.44 24.48
CA LEU A 349 7.74 -29.31 23.57
C LEU A 349 8.52 -29.64 22.29
N SER A 350 7.93 -29.38 21.12
CA SER A 350 8.55 -29.65 19.81
C SER A 350 8.15 -28.59 18.79
N TYR A 351 9.04 -28.25 17.86
CA TYR A 351 8.66 -27.50 16.67
C TYR A 351 8.12 -28.44 15.59
N VAL A 352 7.01 -28.05 14.96
CA VAL A 352 6.35 -28.81 13.90
C VAL A 352 6.17 -27.92 12.68
N LEU A 353 6.53 -28.43 11.51
CA LEU A 353 6.29 -27.81 10.21
C LEU A 353 5.03 -28.40 9.58
N THR A 354 4.12 -27.53 9.19
CA THR A 354 2.94 -27.85 8.36
C THR A 354 3.03 -27.05 7.07
N VAL A 355 2.76 -27.69 5.94
CA VAL A 355 2.76 -27.04 4.62
C VAL A 355 1.38 -27.13 4.00
N LEU A 356 0.81 -25.98 3.66
CA LEU A 356 -0.47 -25.87 2.98
C LEU A 356 -0.25 -25.51 1.50
N ASP A 357 -1.14 -25.97 0.64
CA ASP A 357 -1.21 -25.55 -0.76
C ASP A 357 -1.82 -24.16 -0.92
N GLU A 358 -1.89 -23.68 -2.16
CA GLU A 358 -2.50 -22.39 -2.51
C GLU A 358 -3.98 -22.28 -2.16
N ASN A 359 -4.65 -23.42 -1.96
CA ASN A 359 -6.05 -23.53 -1.54
C ASN A 359 -6.18 -23.71 -0.01
N TYR A 360 -5.05 -23.66 0.71
CA TYR A 360 -4.91 -23.84 2.15
C TYR A 360 -5.21 -25.26 2.64
N ASN A 361 -5.09 -26.28 1.78
CA ASN A 361 -5.16 -27.69 2.18
C ASN A 361 -3.78 -28.20 2.59
N VAL A 362 -3.72 -29.11 3.57
CA VAL A 362 -2.47 -29.74 4.00
C VAL A 362 -1.88 -30.58 2.87
N LYS A 363 -0.66 -30.24 2.43
CA LYS A 363 0.04 -30.96 1.33
C LYS A 363 0.69 -32.25 1.76
N GLN A 364 1.14 -32.31 3.00
CA GLN A 364 1.91 -33.41 3.55
C GLN A 364 1.74 -33.44 5.07
N ASP A 365 1.93 -34.62 5.66
CA ASP A 365 1.89 -34.79 7.10
C ASP A 365 2.86 -33.84 7.79
N SER A 366 2.39 -33.25 8.89
CA SER A 366 3.17 -32.32 9.71
C SER A 366 4.43 -33.01 10.24
N ARG A 367 5.58 -32.34 10.14
CA ARG A 367 6.88 -32.92 10.50
C ARG A 367 7.50 -32.23 11.70
N ARG A 368 7.98 -33.02 12.66
CA ARG A 368 8.80 -32.52 13.77
C ARG A 368 10.19 -32.09 13.28
N LEU A 369 10.58 -30.89 13.69
CA LEU A 369 11.89 -30.30 13.39
C LEU A 369 12.87 -30.64 14.53
N GLU A 370 13.32 -31.89 14.57
CA GLU A 370 14.14 -32.44 15.68
C GLU A 370 15.49 -31.73 15.88
N PHE A 371 15.99 -31.04 14.85
CA PHE A 371 17.25 -30.29 14.92
C PHE A 371 17.09 -28.92 15.61
N LEU A 372 15.86 -28.46 15.84
CA LEU A 372 15.61 -27.20 16.54
C LEU A 372 15.42 -27.49 18.03
N GLU A 373 16.41 -27.08 18.83
CA GLU A 373 16.25 -27.05 20.27
C GLU A 373 15.14 -26.09 20.66
N VAL A 374 14.26 -26.58 21.52
CA VAL A 374 13.01 -25.92 21.80
C VAL A 374 13.19 -24.93 22.94
N SER A 375 12.76 -23.69 22.68
CA SER A 375 12.92 -22.55 23.57
C SER A 375 11.76 -21.59 23.38
N ASN A 376 11.48 -20.70 24.34
CA ASN A 376 10.40 -19.71 24.26
C ASN A 376 10.63 -18.59 23.21
N TYR A 377 11.43 -18.85 22.18
CA TYR A 377 11.81 -17.87 21.16
C TYR A 377 11.03 -18.08 19.86
N TYR A 378 10.75 -16.97 19.20
CA TYR A 378 10.15 -16.93 17.87
C TYR A 378 11.11 -17.52 16.83
N VAL A 379 10.53 -18.10 15.77
CA VAL A 379 11.26 -18.60 14.60
C VAL A 379 10.89 -17.72 13.42
N LYS A 380 11.87 -17.19 12.70
CA LYS A 380 11.61 -16.54 11.40
C LYS A 380 11.96 -17.52 10.31
N ILE A 381 11.04 -17.66 9.37
CA ILE A 381 11.22 -18.52 8.21
C ILE A 381 11.11 -17.71 6.92
N ALA A 382 11.84 -18.14 5.90
CA ALA A 382 11.71 -17.63 4.54
C ALA A 382 11.99 -18.75 3.54
N ILE A 383 11.31 -18.72 2.39
CA ILE A 383 11.42 -19.77 1.38
C ILE A 383 12.23 -19.24 0.20
N ASN A 384 13.28 -19.97 -0.18
CA ASN A 384 14.08 -19.58 -1.33
C ASN A 384 13.52 -20.16 -2.64
N LYS A 385 14.12 -19.78 -3.78
CA LYS A 385 13.65 -20.21 -5.12
C LYS A 385 13.67 -21.73 -5.37
N ASN A 386 14.46 -22.46 -4.57
CA ASN A 386 14.58 -23.92 -4.63
C ASN A 386 13.63 -24.61 -3.64
N ASN A 387 12.69 -23.87 -3.05
CA ASN A 387 11.79 -24.31 -1.99
C ASN A 387 12.51 -24.82 -0.73
N ASN A 388 13.77 -24.42 -0.51
CA ASN A 388 14.42 -24.67 0.76
C ASN A 388 13.85 -23.68 1.79
N ILE A 389 13.61 -24.18 3.00
CA ILE A 389 13.15 -23.40 4.13
C ILE A 389 14.37 -22.91 4.91
N ILE A 390 14.53 -21.59 4.98
CA ILE A 390 15.58 -20.94 5.77
C ILE A 390 14.96 -20.56 7.11
N MET A 391 15.62 -20.88 8.22
CA MET A 391 15.12 -20.57 9.56
C MET A 391 16.18 -19.90 10.41
N ILE A 392 15.78 -18.87 11.16
CA ILE A 392 16.54 -18.29 12.27
C ILE A 392 15.69 -18.32 13.53
N LYS A 393 16.34 -18.47 14.69
CA LYS A 393 15.68 -18.51 16.00
C LYS A 393 16.25 -17.42 16.90
N GLY A 394 15.39 -16.80 17.70
CA GLY A 394 15.84 -15.81 18.68
C GLY A 394 16.87 -16.41 19.65
N GLY A 395 17.99 -15.71 19.86
CA GLY A 395 19.07 -16.12 20.76
C GLY A 395 19.94 -17.28 20.24
N ASP A 396 19.73 -17.73 19.00
CA ASP A 396 20.53 -18.76 18.34
C ASP A 396 21.34 -18.12 17.20
N PRO A 397 22.68 -18.22 17.19
CA PRO A 397 23.50 -17.68 16.10
C PRO A 397 23.44 -18.53 14.83
N GLN A 398 22.77 -19.69 14.85
CA GLN A 398 22.69 -20.59 13.71
C GLN A 398 21.55 -20.19 12.74
N VAL A 399 21.84 -20.34 11.45
CA VAL A 399 20.87 -20.34 10.36
C VAL A 399 20.70 -21.76 9.88
N TYR A 400 19.46 -22.25 9.88
CA TYR A 400 19.12 -23.60 9.46
C TYR A 400 18.57 -23.57 8.04
N VAL A 401 19.04 -24.49 7.19
CA VAL A 401 18.55 -24.65 5.81
C VAL A 401 17.97 -26.06 5.68
N CYS A 402 16.66 -26.13 5.44
CA CYS A 402 15.92 -27.37 5.27
C CYS A 402 15.40 -27.50 3.85
N ASP A 403 15.14 -28.72 3.39
CA ASP A 403 14.30 -28.91 2.21
C ASP A 403 12.82 -28.58 2.52
N ASN A 404 11.96 -28.61 1.49
CA ASN A 404 10.52 -28.35 1.61
C ASN A 404 9.77 -29.39 2.47
N THR A 405 10.42 -30.50 2.84
CA THR A 405 9.87 -31.51 3.75
C THR A 405 10.28 -31.26 5.19
N GLY A 406 11.11 -30.25 5.48
CA GLY A 406 11.62 -29.96 6.82
C GLY A 406 12.82 -30.82 7.23
N LYS A 407 13.49 -31.52 6.30
CA LYS A 407 14.75 -32.21 6.60
C LYS A 407 15.90 -31.22 6.57
N LEU A 408 16.72 -31.19 7.62
CA LEU A 408 17.92 -30.35 7.67
C LEU A 408 18.91 -30.77 6.57
N LYS A 409 19.33 -29.80 5.74
CA LYS A 409 20.37 -29.99 4.74
C LYS A 409 21.73 -29.58 5.31
N HIS A 410 21.79 -28.37 5.85
CA HIS A 410 22.97 -27.81 6.48
C HIS A 410 22.58 -26.66 7.41
N LYS A 411 23.53 -26.22 8.23
CA LYS A 411 23.43 -25.01 9.04
C LYS A 411 24.74 -24.24 9.00
N PHE A 412 24.67 -22.95 9.21
CA PHE A 412 25.85 -22.09 9.30
C PHE A 412 25.65 -21.03 10.38
N GLU A 413 26.76 -20.51 10.90
CA GLU A 413 26.74 -19.51 11.96
C GLU A 413 26.75 -18.09 11.36
N LEU A 414 25.95 -17.19 11.94
CA LEU A 414 25.96 -15.78 11.61
C LEU A 414 27.28 -15.14 12.02
N ARG A 415 27.85 -14.29 11.15
CA ARG A 415 28.98 -13.44 11.54
C ARG A 415 28.47 -12.35 12.48
N GLY A 416 29.03 -12.27 13.69
CA GLY A 416 28.78 -11.18 14.64
C GLY A 416 27.80 -11.54 15.76
N SER A 417 26.65 -10.83 15.83
CA SER A 417 25.71 -10.89 16.95
C SER A 417 24.88 -12.19 16.99
N ARG A 418 24.52 -12.61 18.21
CA ARG A 418 23.70 -13.79 18.51
C ARG A 418 22.19 -13.55 18.36
N TYR A 419 21.78 -12.37 17.91
CA TYR A 419 20.38 -11.96 17.85
C TYR A 419 19.95 -11.63 16.43
N ALA A 420 19.69 -12.66 15.61
CA ALA A 420 19.06 -12.46 14.30
C ALA A 420 17.63 -11.89 14.49
N LEU A 421 17.36 -10.70 13.95
CA LEU A 421 16.07 -10.03 14.11
C LEU A 421 15.12 -10.28 12.94
N SER A 422 15.67 -10.31 11.72
CA SER A 422 14.86 -10.42 10.51
C SER A 422 15.56 -11.23 9.44
N LEU A 423 14.75 -11.94 8.66
CA LEU A 423 15.15 -12.87 7.61
C LEU A 423 14.30 -12.60 6.37
N SER A 424 14.94 -12.50 5.22
CA SER A 424 14.26 -12.42 3.92
C SER A 424 15.13 -13.05 2.84
N ILE A 425 14.56 -13.26 1.65
CA ILE A 425 15.27 -13.78 0.48
C ILE A 425 15.32 -12.68 -0.58
N CYS A 426 16.46 -12.46 -1.22
CA CYS A 426 16.59 -11.54 -2.35
C CYS A 426 17.00 -12.23 -3.65
N GLY A 427 16.59 -11.62 -4.76
CA GLY A 427 17.03 -11.93 -6.12
C GLY A 427 17.01 -13.42 -6.44
N GLN A 428 18.20 -14.00 -6.59
CA GLN A 428 18.41 -15.37 -7.06
C GLN A 428 18.39 -16.43 -5.93
N GLY A 429 17.77 -16.13 -4.79
CA GLY A 429 17.72 -17.03 -3.63
C GLY A 429 18.80 -16.76 -2.59
N GLU A 430 19.36 -15.55 -2.56
CA GLU A 430 20.32 -15.10 -1.56
C GLU A 430 19.61 -14.78 -0.25
N ILE A 431 20.25 -15.08 0.87
CA ILE A 431 19.67 -14.97 2.21
C ILE A 431 20.07 -13.62 2.80
N MET A 432 19.08 -12.78 3.13
CA MET A 432 19.30 -11.51 3.81
C MET A 432 18.96 -11.63 5.28
N ILE A 433 19.90 -11.28 6.15
CA ILE A 433 19.73 -11.35 7.60
C ILE A 433 20.22 -10.06 8.23
N SER A 434 19.49 -9.59 9.23
CA SER A 434 19.91 -8.50 10.11
C SER A 434 20.00 -9.01 11.55
N SER A 435 20.90 -8.42 12.33
CA SER A 435 21.03 -8.71 13.76
C SER A 435 20.68 -7.48 14.59
N GLY A 436 20.30 -7.70 15.86
CA GLY A 436 19.70 -6.65 16.69
C GLY A 436 20.62 -5.53 17.12
N ASP A 437 21.91 -5.82 17.16
CA ASP A 437 22.94 -4.88 17.58
C ASP A 437 23.70 -4.27 16.38
N ASP A 438 23.42 -4.77 15.17
CA ASP A 438 24.14 -4.35 13.96
C ASP A 438 23.30 -3.37 13.13
N GLN A 439 23.93 -2.25 12.77
CA GLN A 439 23.39 -1.28 11.82
C GLN A 439 23.69 -1.75 10.38
N ALA A 440 23.40 -3.01 10.09
CA ALA A 440 23.71 -3.61 8.81
C ALA A 440 22.74 -4.74 8.42
N VAL A 441 22.70 -5.00 7.12
CA VAL A 441 22.08 -6.18 6.51
C VAL A 441 23.19 -7.03 5.90
N HIS A 442 23.30 -8.28 6.33
CA HIS A 442 24.24 -9.24 5.76
C HIS A 442 23.56 -10.09 4.71
N ILE A 443 24.26 -10.29 3.59
CA ILE A 443 23.78 -11.11 2.49
C ILE A 443 24.66 -12.35 2.39
N TYR A 444 24.03 -13.52 2.38
CA TYR A 444 24.66 -14.82 2.26
C TYR A 444 24.18 -15.56 1.02
N SER A 445 25.03 -16.43 0.49
CA SER A 445 24.62 -17.47 -0.46
C SER A 445 23.69 -18.50 0.22
N GLY A 446 22.99 -19.33 -0.58
CA GLY A 446 22.20 -20.44 -0.04
C GLY A 446 23.02 -21.47 0.76
N GLU A 447 24.31 -21.56 0.50
CA GLU A 447 25.26 -22.44 1.22
C GLU A 447 25.82 -21.80 2.51
N GLY A 448 25.44 -20.55 2.81
CA GLY A 448 25.90 -19.86 4.03
C GLY A 448 27.17 -19.02 3.87
N ASN A 449 27.78 -18.97 2.68
CA ASN A 449 28.92 -18.09 2.43
C ASN A 449 28.51 -16.61 2.42
N SER A 450 29.22 -15.76 3.16
CA SER A 450 29.01 -14.31 3.17
C SER A 450 29.34 -13.71 1.80
N LYS A 451 28.45 -12.86 1.27
CA LYS A 451 28.59 -12.21 -0.04
C LYS A 451 28.83 -10.71 0.07
N SER A 452 28.01 -10.03 0.86
CA SER A 452 28.11 -8.58 1.04
C SER A 452 27.45 -8.14 2.35
N THR A 453 27.67 -6.89 2.72
CA THR A 453 27.06 -6.26 3.89
C THR A 453 26.66 -4.84 3.50
N ILE A 454 25.40 -4.50 3.76
CA ILE A 454 24.82 -3.18 3.49
C ILE A 454 24.76 -2.45 4.83
N LYS A 455 25.48 -1.35 4.96
CA LYS A 455 25.44 -0.52 6.16
C LYS A 455 24.23 0.41 6.11
N LEU A 456 23.58 0.57 7.25
CA LEU A 456 22.49 1.52 7.43
C LEU A 456 23.04 2.92 7.77
N PRO A 457 22.27 3.99 7.51
CA PRO A 457 22.56 5.32 8.05
C PRO A 457 22.62 5.31 9.57
N GLU A 458 23.42 6.22 10.14
CA GLU A 458 23.63 6.32 11.58
C GLU A 458 22.30 6.44 12.36
N GLY A 459 22.16 5.62 13.40
CA GLY A 459 21.01 5.65 14.30
C GLY A 459 19.78 4.88 13.81
N HIS A 460 19.83 4.27 12.62
CA HIS A 460 18.79 3.36 12.14
C HIS A 460 19.05 1.93 12.59
N ALA A 461 18.12 1.34 13.35
CA ALA A 461 18.12 -0.07 13.71
C ALA A 461 17.13 -0.85 12.83
N VAL A 462 17.53 -2.03 12.33
CA VAL A 462 16.65 -2.86 11.48
C VAL A 462 15.48 -3.42 12.30
N ARG A 463 14.28 -3.34 11.72
CA ARG A 463 13.06 -3.97 12.27
C ARG A 463 12.61 -5.16 11.45
N GLU A 464 12.56 -5.01 10.13
CA GLU A 464 12.13 -6.08 9.22
C GLU A 464 12.71 -5.85 7.82
N LEU A 465 13.04 -6.94 7.13
CA LEU A 465 13.61 -6.96 5.78
C LEU A 465 12.58 -7.47 4.76
N ALA A 466 12.53 -6.84 3.59
CA ALA A 466 11.78 -7.33 2.43
C ALA A 466 12.57 -7.11 1.14
N PHE A 467 12.25 -7.90 0.11
CA PHE A 467 12.77 -7.72 -1.24
C PHE A 467 11.62 -7.51 -2.21
N HIS A 468 11.64 -6.39 -2.92
CA HIS A 468 10.67 -6.14 -3.97
C HIS A 468 11.17 -6.75 -5.27
N TYR A 469 10.58 -7.87 -5.68
CA TYR A 469 11.07 -8.70 -6.77
C TYR A 469 10.92 -8.05 -8.16
N VAL A 470 9.79 -7.39 -8.41
CA VAL A 470 9.50 -6.74 -9.72
C VAL A 470 10.52 -5.65 -10.07
N ILE A 471 10.93 -4.84 -9.09
CA ILE A 471 11.86 -3.72 -9.29
C ILE A 471 13.29 -4.01 -8.82
N CYS A 472 13.51 -5.21 -8.27
CA CYS A 472 14.80 -5.66 -7.72
C CYS A 472 15.40 -4.71 -6.65
N LYS A 473 14.60 -4.33 -5.65
CA LYS A 473 15.04 -3.45 -4.55
C LYS A 473 14.97 -4.12 -3.19
N ILE A 474 15.90 -3.77 -2.31
CA ILE A 474 15.90 -4.18 -0.91
C ILE A 474 15.19 -3.08 -0.12
N ILE A 475 14.16 -3.46 0.63
CA ILE A 475 13.40 -2.54 1.48
C ILE A 475 13.65 -2.92 2.93
N VAL A 476 14.11 -1.94 3.71
CA VAL A 476 14.43 -2.13 5.13
C VAL A 476 13.53 -1.22 5.95
N LEU A 477 12.64 -1.82 6.74
CA LEU A 477 11.93 -1.11 7.78
C LEU A 477 12.87 -0.93 8.96
N THR A 478 13.07 0.31 9.39
CA THR A 478 14.00 0.68 10.46
C THR A 478 13.32 1.51 11.53
N TYR A 479 13.96 1.61 12.70
CA TYR A 479 13.55 2.48 13.79
C TYR A 479 14.73 3.34 14.24
N VAL A 480 14.45 4.62 14.47
CA VAL A 480 15.42 5.60 15.00
C VAL A 480 14.95 6.02 16.38
N GLU A 481 15.68 5.59 17.41
CA GLU A 481 15.32 5.77 18.82
C GLU A 481 15.25 7.25 19.21
N LYS A 482 16.27 8.05 18.86
CA LYS A 482 16.31 9.50 19.15
C LYS A 482 15.10 10.26 18.60
N LYS A 483 14.50 9.77 17.51
CA LYS A 483 13.32 10.36 16.85
C LYS A 483 12.02 9.66 17.25
N ASN A 484 12.09 8.56 18.01
CA ASN A 484 10.99 7.64 18.28
C ASN A 484 10.15 7.32 17.03
N SER A 485 10.81 7.05 15.90
CA SER A 485 10.15 6.99 14.58
C SER A 485 10.67 5.84 13.71
N ASN A 486 9.77 5.27 12.91
CA ASN A 486 10.06 4.26 11.90
C ASN A 486 10.33 4.90 10.54
N PHE A 487 11.23 4.29 9.77
CA PHE A 487 11.60 4.73 8.42
C PHE A 487 11.67 3.54 7.47
N LEU A 488 11.33 3.77 6.21
CA LEU A 488 11.58 2.84 5.11
C LEU A 488 12.84 3.30 4.37
N LEU A 489 13.85 2.44 4.34
CA LEU A 489 15.05 2.63 3.54
C LEU A 489 14.92 1.75 2.29
N CYS A 490 15.17 2.32 1.12
CA CYS A 490 15.21 1.60 -0.15
C CYS A 490 16.63 1.56 -0.68
N TYR A 491 17.12 0.36 -0.96
CA TYR A 491 18.44 0.14 -1.53
C TYR A 491 18.34 -0.55 -2.90
N THR A 492 19.32 -0.26 -3.75
CA THR A 492 19.60 -1.10 -4.92
C THR A 492 19.98 -2.52 -4.47
N LYS A 493 19.86 -3.50 -5.37
CA LYS A 493 20.38 -4.85 -5.11
C LYS A 493 21.89 -4.85 -4.81
N ALA A 494 22.64 -3.87 -5.32
CA ALA A 494 24.06 -3.71 -5.05
C ALA A 494 24.36 -3.14 -3.64
N GLY A 495 23.33 -2.67 -2.92
CA GLY A 495 23.46 -2.13 -1.57
C GLY A 495 23.62 -0.61 -1.49
N GLU A 496 23.33 0.11 -2.58
CA GLU A 496 23.37 1.58 -2.58
C GLU A 496 22.03 2.15 -2.09
N LEU A 497 22.07 3.08 -1.13
CA LEU A 497 20.87 3.72 -0.58
C LEU A 497 20.30 4.70 -1.61
N GLU A 498 19.06 4.48 -2.03
CA GLU A 498 18.38 5.37 -2.97
C GLU A 498 17.43 6.35 -2.27
N THR A 499 16.77 5.91 -1.20
CA THR A 499 15.73 6.73 -0.55
C THR A 499 15.58 6.37 0.93
N THR A 500 15.33 7.40 1.74
CA THR A 500 14.95 7.29 3.15
C THR A 500 13.61 7.99 3.33
N THR A 501 12.57 7.25 3.68
CA THR A 501 11.21 7.78 3.83
C THR A 501 10.75 7.62 5.28
N PHE A 502 10.32 8.71 5.91
CA PHE A 502 9.63 8.64 7.20
C PHE A 502 8.36 7.79 7.04
N PHE A 503 8.14 6.83 7.94
CA PHE A 503 7.00 5.93 7.85
C PHE A 503 5.94 6.18 8.92
N SER A 504 6.35 6.26 10.20
CA SER A 504 5.42 6.54 11.30
C SER A 504 6.16 6.83 12.60
N LYS A 505 5.54 7.57 13.53
CA LYS A 505 5.99 7.57 14.92
C LYS A 505 5.66 6.22 15.57
N ARG A 506 6.47 5.79 16.54
CA ARG A 506 6.14 4.62 17.35
C ARG A 506 5.08 5.03 18.39
N ILE A 507 3.94 4.37 18.34
CA ILE A 507 2.86 4.54 19.30
C ILE A 507 3.04 3.49 20.40
N SER A 508 3.02 3.94 21.66
CA SER A 508 3.13 3.03 22.80
C SER A 508 1.90 2.14 22.89
N GLY A 509 2.10 0.83 23.11
CA GLY A 509 1.01 -0.15 23.19
C GLY A 509 0.58 -0.76 21.85
N GLU A 510 0.99 -0.19 20.72
CA GLU A 510 0.71 -0.78 19.40
C GLU A 510 1.78 -1.77 18.96
N TYR A 511 1.36 -2.78 18.20
CA TYR A 511 2.30 -3.66 17.51
C TYR A 511 3.18 -2.87 16.55
N CYS A 512 4.49 -3.15 16.60
CA CYS A 512 5.40 -2.60 15.60
C CYS A 512 5.00 -3.09 14.20
N PRO A 513 5.05 -2.24 13.16
CA PRO A 513 4.77 -2.65 11.78
C PRO A 513 5.74 -3.74 11.30
N ARG A 514 5.31 -4.54 10.33
CA ARG A 514 6.15 -5.51 9.62
C ARG A 514 5.99 -5.35 8.12
N ILE A 515 7.10 -5.34 7.39
CA ILE A 515 7.09 -5.38 5.93
C ILE A 515 7.20 -6.81 5.44
N LYS A 516 6.34 -7.20 4.50
CA LYS A 516 6.26 -8.53 3.89
C LYS A 516 6.28 -8.39 2.38
N SER A 517 6.86 -9.36 1.71
CA SER A 517 6.97 -9.36 0.26
C SER A 517 6.78 -10.76 -0.30
N HIS A 518 6.11 -10.85 -1.45
CA HIS A 518 5.95 -12.07 -2.21
C HIS A 518 6.80 -12.03 -3.50
N PRO A 519 7.41 -13.16 -3.95
CA PRO A 519 8.20 -13.23 -5.17
C PRO A 519 7.49 -12.77 -6.46
N SER A 520 6.16 -12.83 -6.52
CA SER A 520 5.39 -12.34 -7.68
C SER A 520 5.26 -10.81 -7.74
N GLY A 521 5.62 -10.09 -6.68
CA GLY A 521 5.58 -8.63 -6.66
C GLY A 521 4.93 -7.97 -5.44
N PRO A 522 3.84 -8.50 -4.84
CA PRO A 522 3.19 -7.84 -3.70
C PRO A 522 4.16 -7.52 -2.56
N VAL A 523 4.14 -6.27 -2.11
CA VAL A 523 4.79 -5.82 -0.88
C VAL A 523 3.75 -5.16 0.01
N ALA A 524 3.74 -5.53 1.29
CA ALA A 524 2.75 -5.07 2.25
C ALA A 524 3.42 -4.70 3.57
N ILE A 525 3.04 -3.57 4.15
CA ILE A 525 3.33 -3.23 5.54
C ILE A 525 2.11 -3.54 6.39
N VAL A 526 2.23 -4.56 7.22
CA VAL A 526 1.20 -5.05 8.12
C VAL A 526 1.36 -4.37 9.49
N ARG A 527 0.29 -3.73 9.96
CA ARG A 527 0.13 -3.12 11.29
C ARG A 527 -0.99 -3.84 12.04
N GLY A 528 -1.13 -3.55 13.33
CA GLY A 528 -2.17 -4.16 14.16
C GLY A 528 -3.58 -4.02 13.57
N LYS A 529 -3.96 -2.86 13.03
CA LYS A 529 -5.32 -2.62 12.49
C LYS A 529 -5.36 -2.25 11.02
N SER A 530 -4.28 -2.53 10.28
CA SER A 530 -4.24 -2.14 8.86
C SER A 530 -3.09 -2.74 8.10
N THR A 531 -3.23 -2.73 6.78
CA THR A 531 -2.18 -3.10 5.84
C THR A 531 -2.02 -2.00 4.81
N ILE A 532 -0.79 -1.57 4.55
CA ILE A 532 -0.44 -0.67 3.45
C ILE A 532 0.28 -1.48 2.39
N PHE A 533 -0.27 -1.58 1.19
CA PHE A 533 0.43 -2.15 0.04
C PHE A 533 1.38 -1.08 -0.53
N ILE A 534 2.59 -1.50 -0.89
CA ILE A 534 3.58 -0.64 -1.53
C ILE A 534 3.86 -1.18 -2.92
#